data_AF-A0A9E0LRE3-F1
#
_entry.id   AF-A0A9E0LRE3-F1
#
_cell.length_a   1.000
_cell.length_b   1.000
_cell.length_c   1.000
_cell.angle_alpha   90.00
_cell.angle_beta   90.00
_cell.angle_gamma   90.00
#
_symmetry.space_group_name_H-M   'P 1'
#
loop_
_entity.id
_entity.type
_entity.pdbx_description
1 polymer ?
#
loop_
_entity_poly.entity_id
_entity_poly.type
_entity_poly.pdbx_seq_one_letter_code
_entity_poly.pdbx_strand_id
1 'polypeptide(L)'
;MERSGSENSSGAATVAALFESEGGRVHALARRLCGDRDADDLVQDTFLNAFRAIDQLKDLANPRPWLYAIAHRACSRMRRRRAGEPQHLEEFDELLPHPGATVPDFSGQKAGPEGDSLRTEARELVERGISALPEAFRIPLLLADIAGLRLAEIAAILDLPEATVKTRVHRARLKLRAVLAQGLPQRQAGPASQAQEICLDLLRARLAAFDHGVDFSYSDASMCERCQTVFATLALSASVCGALGRDSLPEGLRDRVLATTRP
;
A
#
# COMPACT_ATOMS: atom_id res chain seq x y z
N MET A 1 -32.18 27.74 17.92
CA MET A 1 -30.75 27.87 17.56
C MET A 1 -29.97 26.72 18.21
N GLU A 2 -30.46 25.48 18.07
CA GLU A 2 -30.00 24.30 18.86
C GLU A 2 -29.51 23.13 17.98
N ARG A 3 -29.59 23.24 16.64
CA ARG A 3 -29.19 22.17 15.72
C ARG A 3 -27.67 22.01 15.58
N SER A 4 -26.90 23.10 15.69
CA SER A 4 -25.44 23.07 15.52
C SER A 4 -24.67 22.38 16.66
N GLY A 5 -25.25 22.23 17.85
CA GLY A 5 -24.58 21.59 19.00
C GLY A 5 -24.61 20.06 18.95
N SER A 6 -25.65 19.47 18.35
CA SER A 6 -25.83 18.02 18.24
C SER A 6 -25.15 17.42 17.00
N GLU A 7 -25.06 18.18 15.91
CA GLU A 7 -24.38 17.73 14.67
C GLU A 7 -22.86 17.72 14.86
N ASN A 8 -22.31 18.71 15.58
CA ASN A 8 -20.88 18.85 15.81
C ASN A 8 -20.31 17.77 16.76
N SER A 9 -21.12 17.26 17.70
CA SER A 9 -20.72 16.14 18.58
C SER A 9 -20.70 14.80 17.85
N SER A 10 -21.60 14.59 16.88
CA SER A 10 -21.62 13.40 16.01
C SER A 10 -20.45 13.39 15.02
N GLY A 11 -20.10 14.55 14.45
CA GLY A 11 -18.92 14.71 13.61
C GLY A 11 -17.62 14.42 14.35
N ALA A 12 -17.46 14.98 15.55
CA ALA A 12 -16.32 14.71 16.43
C ALA A 12 -16.16 13.21 16.74
N ALA A 13 -17.25 12.52 17.05
CA ALA A 13 -17.24 11.07 17.30
C ALA A 13 -16.84 10.27 16.04
N THR A 14 -17.25 10.71 14.85
CA THR A 14 -16.86 10.09 13.58
C THR A 14 -15.36 10.21 13.34
N VAL A 15 -14.77 11.39 13.55
CA VAL A 15 -13.33 11.60 13.39
C VAL A 15 -12.53 10.80 14.42
N ALA A 16 -13.01 10.70 15.66
CA ALA A 16 -12.39 9.85 16.68
C ALA A 16 -12.42 8.37 16.27
N ALA A 17 -13.55 7.86 15.76
CA ALA A 17 -13.64 6.47 15.27
C ALA A 17 -12.72 6.22 14.07
N LEU A 18 -12.59 7.19 13.16
CA LEU A 18 -11.60 7.15 12.07
C LEU A 18 -10.17 7.12 12.60
N PHE A 19 -9.86 7.88 13.66
CA PHE A 19 -8.53 7.85 14.26
C PHE A 19 -8.19 6.47 14.82
N GLU A 20 -9.10 5.86 15.57
CA GLU A 20 -8.86 4.53 16.14
C GLU A 20 -8.71 3.45 15.07
N SER A 21 -9.44 3.55 13.96
CA SER A 21 -9.43 2.53 12.90
C SER A 21 -8.36 2.73 11.82
N GLU A 22 -7.99 3.98 11.52
CA GLU A 22 -7.11 4.34 10.40
C GLU A 22 -5.82 5.05 10.84
N GLY A 23 -5.71 5.50 12.09
CA GLY A 23 -4.55 6.25 12.58
C GLY A 23 -3.23 5.53 12.32
N GLY A 24 -3.16 4.22 12.63
CA GLY A 24 -1.98 3.39 12.35
C GLY A 24 -1.61 3.33 10.87
N ARG A 25 -2.60 3.19 9.98
CA ARG A 25 -2.37 3.17 8.51
C ARG A 25 -1.95 4.54 7.98
N VAL A 26 -2.53 5.62 8.49
CA VAL A 26 -2.13 6.99 8.15
C VAL A 26 -0.69 7.24 8.60
N HIS A 27 -0.30 6.81 9.80
CA HIS A 27 1.07 6.90 10.30
C HIS A 27 2.04 6.09 9.44
N ALA A 28 1.69 4.83 9.14
CA ALA A 28 2.45 3.96 8.27
C ALA A 28 2.69 4.60 6.87
N LEU A 29 1.66 5.21 6.30
CA LEU A 29 1.78 5.96 5.04
C LEU A 29 2.67 7.19 5.21
N ALA A 30 2.52 7.94 6.29
CA ALA A 30 3.30 9.15 6.59
C ALA A 30 4.80 8.85 6.68
N ARG A 31 5.18 7.80 7.41
CA ARG A 31 6.58 7.36 7.54
C ARG A 31 7.24 7.10 6.19
N ARG A 32 6.51 6.46 5.26
CA ARG A 32 7.02 6.05 3.95
C ARG A 32 7.00 7.16 2.90
N LEU A 33 6.25 8.22 3.13
CA LEU A 33 6.19 9.38 2.23
C LEU A 33 7.05 10.56 2.70
N CYS A 34 7.10 10.82 4.02
CA CYS A 34 7.76 12.00 4.58
C CYS A 34 8.99 11.64 5.44
N GLY A 35 9.11 10.40 5.88
CA GLY A 35 10.11 9.95 6.86
C GLY A 35 9.59 10.00 8.30
N ASP A 36 10.30 9.32 9.20
CA ASP A 36 9.87 9.10 10.59
C ASP A 36 9.66 10.39 11.39
N ARG A 37 10.52 11.39 11.19
CA ARG A 37 10.44 12.67 11.92
C ARG A 37 9.15 13.46 11.62
N ASP A 38 8.63 13.30 10.41
CA ASP A 38 7.50 14.07 9.90
C ASP A 38 6.18 13.28 10.00
N ALA A 39 6.23 12.01 10.45
CA ALA A 39 5.07 11.11 10.43
C ALA A 39 4.00 11.48 11.46
N ASP A 40 4.43 11.77 12.70
CA ASP A 40 3.54 12.16 13.79
C ASP A 40 2.81 13.47 13.49
N ASP A 41 3.55 14.46 12.98
CA ASP A 41 3.01 15.75 12.57
C ASP A 41 2.00 15.60 11.44
N LEU A 42 2.27 14.74 10.46
CA LEU A 42 1.33 14.48 9.37
C LEU A 42 0.04 13.83 9.87
N VAL A 43 0.12 12.89 10.81
CA VAL A 43 -1.07 12.29 11.43
C VAL A 43 -1.87 13.37 12.15
N GLN A 44 -1.22 14.18 12.98
CA GLN A 44 -1.89 15.26 13.70
C GLN A 44 -2.56 16.26 12.75
N ASP A 45 -1.85 16.72 11.73
CA ASP A 45 -2.38 17.61 10.71
C ASP A 45 -3.56 16.99 9.96
N THR A 46 -3.49 15.69 9.65
CA THR A 46 -4.56 14.98 8.94
C THR A 46 -5.83 14.98 9.78
N PHE A 47 -5.77 14.55 11.04
CA PHE A 47 -6.95 14.44 11.88
C PHE A 47 -7.47 15.79 12.39
N LEU A 48 -6.60 16.79 12.58
CA LEU A 48 -7.02 18.16 12.86
C LEU A 48 -7.79 18.77 11.67
N ASN A 49 -7.30 18.56 10.45
CA ASN A 49 -8.00 19.02 9.26
C ASN A 49 -9.29 18.23 9.01
N ALA A 50 -9.31 16.93 9.32
CA ALA A 50 -10.53 16.12 9.29
C ALA A 50 -11.59 16.66 10.26
N PHE A 51 -11.20 16.97 11.50
CA PHE A 51 -12.11 17.58 12.47
C PHE A 51 -12.71 18.90 11.98
N ARG A 52 -11.87 19.79 11.44
CA ARG A 52 -12.31 21.10 10.90
C ARG A 52 -13.18 20.99 9.66
N ALA A 53 -13.05 19.92 8.90
CA ALA A 53 -13.73 19.72 7.63
C ALA A 53 -14.83 18.66 7.70
N ILE A 54 -15.23 18.21 8.90
CA ILE A 54 -16.16 17.09 9.06
C ILE A 54 -17.51 17.35 8.38
N ASP A 55 -17.97 18.60 8.35
CA ASP A 55 -19.18 19.02 7.64
C ASP A 55 -19.11 18.82 6.11
N GLN A 56 -17.90 18.60 5.57
CA GLN A 56 -17.68 18.33 4.14
C GLN A 56 -17.72 16.83 3.82
N LEU A 57 -17.80 15.97 4.83
CA LEU A 57 -17.91 14.53 4.64
C LEU A 57 -19.31 14.19 4.09
N LYS A 58 -19.35 13.81 2.81
CA LYS A 58 -20.62 13.53 2.11
C LYS A 58 -21.12 12.10 2.30
N ASP A 59 -20.22 11.14 2.50
CA ASP A 59 -20.54 9.72 2.60
C ASP A 59 -20.05 9.16 3.95
N LEU A 60 -20.97 9.10 4.91
CA LEU A 60 -20.72 8.53 6.24
C LEU A 60 -20.56 6.99 6.21
N ALA A 61 -21.06 6.31 5.16
CA ALA A 61 -20.93 4.86 5.04
C ALA A 61 -19.52 4.47 4.58
N ASN A 62 -18.81 5.35 3.88
CA ASN A 62 -17.42 5.15 3.47
C ASN A 62 -16.57 6.44 3.63
N PRO A 63 -16.17 6.79 4.86
CA PRO A 63 -15.42 8.01 5.13
C PRO A 63 -13.91 7.91 4.80
N ARG A 64 -13.40 6.70 4.52
CA ARG A 64 -11.97 6.45 4.32
C ARG A 64 -11.38 7.25 3.14
N PRO A 65 -11.97 7.26 1.93
CA PRO A 65 -11.42 8.03 0.81
C PRO A 65 -11.30 9.54 1.11
N TRP A 66 -12.27 10.09 1.84
CA TRP A 66 -12.23 11.50 2.27
C TRP A 66 -11.06 11.77 3.24
N LEU A 67 -10.85 10.90 4.23
CA LEU A 67 -9.72 11.00 5.15
C LEU A 67 -8.38 10.93 4.40
N TYR A 68 -8.22 9.97 3.49
CA TYR A 68 -6.98 9.82 2.72
C TYR A 68 -6.77 10.95 1.71
N ALA A 69 -7.82 11.60 1.22
CA ALA A 69 -7.69 12.84 0.46
C ALA A 69 -7.09 13.97 1.30
N ILE A 70 -7.49 14.09 2.57
CA ILE A 70 -6.90 15.06 3.52
C ILE A 70 -5.44 14.69 3.80
N ALA A 71 -5.15 13.42 4.09
CA ALA A 71 -3.80 12.94 4.33
C ALA A 71 -2.86 13.21 3.13
N HIS A 72 -3.34 12.93 1.92
CA HIS A 72 -2.58 13.18 0.68
C HIS A 72 -2.26 14.67 0.49
N ARG A 73 -3.21 15.56 0.77
CA ARG A 73 -3.00 17.02 0.71
C ARG A 73 -2.01 17.49 1.79
N ALA A 74 -2.13 16.99 3.01
CA ALA A 74 -1.18 17.29 4.10
C ALA A 74 0.25 16.85 3.72
N CYS A 75 0.38 15.62 3.24
CA CYS A 75 1.63 15.06 2.76
C CYS A 75 2.25 15.89 1.63
N SER A 76 1.45 16.24 0.62
CA SER A 76 1.91 17.04 -0.52
C SER A 76 2.42 18.42 -0.09
N ARG A 77 1.78 19.06 0.91
CA ARG A 77 2.25 20.34 1.47
C ARG A 77 3.61 20.20 2.16
N MET A 78 3.82 19.13 2.93
CA MET A 78 5.09 18.85 3.61
C MET A 78 6.20 18.55 2.59
N ARG A 79 5.91 17.77 1.54
CA ARG A 79 6.89 17.36 0.51
C ARG A 79 7.22 18.45 -0.52
N ARG A 80 6.31 19.39 -0.84
CA ARG A 80 6.60 20.52 -1.75
C ARG A 80 7.82 21.36 -1.33
N ARG A 81 8.22 21.29 -0.05
CA ARG A 81 9.45 21.91 0.45
C ARG A 81 10.74 21.19 0.02
N ARG A 82 10.64 20.02 -0.64
CA ARG A 82 11.76 19.10 -0.96
C ARG A 82 11.82 18.65 -2.43
N ALA A 83 11.00 19.21 -3.33
CA ALA A 83 10.82 18.64 -4.68
C ALA A 83 11.99 18.93 -5.64
N GLY A 84 12.50 17.86 -6.28
CA GLY A 84 13.42 17.88 -7.42
C GLY A 84 13.07 16.79 -8.45
N GLU A 85 13.39 17.13 -9.70
CA GLU A 85 13.55 16.37 -10.97
C GLU A 85 12.40 15.50 -11.55
N PRO A 86 12.16 15.56 -12.88
CA PRO A 86 11.23 14.66 -13.58
C PRO A 86 11.69 13.21 -13.52
N GLN A 87 10.76 12.28 -13.30
CA GLN A 87 11.06 10.84 -13.20
C GLN A 87 10.67 10.13 -14.50
N HIS A 88 11.58 9.31 -15.03
CA HIS A 88 11.30 8.40 -16.14
C HIS A 88 10.38 7.27 -15.66
N LEU A 89 9.25 7.08 -16.34
CA LEU A 89 8.30 6.00 -16.04
C LEU A 89 8.54 4.87 -17.05
N GLU A 90 9.28 3.84 -16.64
CA GLU A 90 9.49 2.60 -17.43
C GLU A 90 8.17 1.99 -17.90
N GLU A 91 8.23 1.29 -19.04
CA GLU A 91 7.08 0.60 -19.62
C GLU A 91 6.70 -0.64 -18.80
N PHE A 92 5.44 -1.07 -18.87
CA PHE A 92 4.98 -2.23 -18.09
C PHE A 92 5.68 -3.53 -18.52
N ASP A 93 5.98 -3.65 -19.82
CA ASP A 93 6.55 -4.87 -20.40
C ASP A 93 8.00 -5.10 -19.96
N GLU A 94 8.74 -4.03 -19.63
CA GLU A 94 10.10 -4.10 -19.08
C GLU A 94 10.14 -4.71 -17.67
N LEU A 95 9.02 -4.65 -16.94
CA LEU A 95 8.89 -5.16 -15.57
C LEU A 95 8.33 -6.59 -15.51
N LEU A 96 7.99 -7.16 -16.66
CA LEU A 96 7.49 -8.53 -16.74
C LEU A 96 8.57 -9.52 -16.30
N PRO A 97 8.24 -10.54 -15.49
CA PRO A 97 9.21 -11.53 -15.05
C PRO A 97 9.86 -12.20 -16.27
N HIS A 98 11.16 -11.95 -16.47
CA HIS A 98 11.93 -12.71 -17.45
C HIS A 98 12.16 -14.13 -16.94
N PRO A 99 12.17 -15.13 -17.82
CA PRO A 99 12.55 -16.49 -17.44
C PRO A 99 14.06 -16.55 -17.10
N GLY A 100 14.41 -16.19 -15.86
CA GLY A 100 15.74 -16.41 -15.29
C GLY A 100 15.99 -17.90 -14.97
N ALA A 101 17.24 -18.30 -14.76
CA ALA A 101 17.56 -19.69 -14.37
C ALA A 101 17.16 -19.99 -12.91
N THR A 102 17.08 -18.95 -12.06
CA THR A 102 16.79 -19.07 -10.64
C THR A 102 15.49 -18.38 -10.27
N VAL A 103 14.86 -18.86 -9.19
CA VAL A 103 13.67 -18.28 -8.59
C VAL A 103 13.82 -18.26 -7.06
N PRO A 104 13.11 -17.36 -6.35
CA PRO A 104 13.03 -17.39 -4.89
C PRO A 104 12.67 -18.76 -4.33
N ASP A 105 13.42 -19.18 -3.31
CA ASP A 105 13.17 -20.39 -2.56
C ASP A 105 12.23 -20.11 -1.37
N PHE A 106 11.02 -20.67 -1.44
CA PHE A 106 10.01 -20.57 -0.40
C PHE A 106 9.91 -21.84 0.47
N SER A 107 10.85 -22.77 0.38
CA SER A 107 10.85 -24.01 1.18
C SER A 107 10.83 -23.75 2.70
N GLY A 108 11.41 -22.63 3.15
CA GLY A 108 11.41 -22.16 4.54
C GLY A 108 10.14 -21.44 5.00
N GLN A 109 9.09 -21.29 4.16
CA GLN A 109 7.89 -20.51 4.50
C GLN A 109 6.93 -21.21 5.49
N LYS A 110 7.34 -22.34 6.06
CA LYS A 110 6.58 -23.13 7.04
C LYS A 110 6.52 -22.41 8.40
N ALA A 111 5.56 -22.79 9.24
CA ALA A 111 5.50 -22.32 10.62
C ALA A 111 6.78 -22.73 11.38
N GLY A 112 7.43 -21.76 12.03
CA GLY A 112 8.69 -21.95 12.75
C GLY A 112 9.71 -20.83 12.49
N PRO A 113 10.89 -20.90 13.12
CA PRO A 113 11.90 -19.83 13.10
C PRO A 113 12.36 -19.41 11.69
N GLU A 114 12.43 -20.37 10.76
CA GLU A 114 12.82 -20.11 9.37
C GLU A 114 11.78 -19.25 8.62
N GLY A 115 10.48 -19.50 8.84
CA GLY A 115 9.41 -18.72 8.25
C GLY A 115 9.33 -17.29 8.82
N ASP A 116 9.70 -17.10 10.08
CA ASP A 116 9.77 -15.80 10.73
C ASP A 116 10.98 -14.99 10.25
N SER A 117 12.11 -15.66 10.01
CA SER A 117 13.30 -15.05 9.40
C SER A 117 13.01 -14.57 7.98
N LEU A 118 12.40 -15.40 7.13
CA LEU A 118 12.02 -15.02 5.76
C LEU A 118 11.05 -13.83 5.74
N ARG A 119 10.09 -13.77 6.66
CA ARG A 119 9.18 -12.62 6.78
C ARG A 119 9.88 -11.35 7.22
N THR A 120 10.85 -11.45 8.12
CA THR A 120 11.64 -10.31 8.60
C THR A 120 12.50 -9.74 7.47
N GLU A 121 13.22 -10.61 6.74
CA GLU A 121 14.00 -10.22 5.56
C GLU A 121 13.11 -9.60 4.48
N ALA A 122 11.94 -10.21 4.20
CA ALA A 122 10.98 -9.67 3.26
C ALA A 122 10.46 -8.28 3.68
N ARG A 123 10.27 -8.05 4.99
CA ARG A 123 9.86 -6.74 5.52
C ARG A 123 10.90 -5.67 5.20
N GLU A 124 12.17 -5.94 5.47
CA GLU A 124 13.27 -5.01 5.17
C GLU A 124 13.43 -4.75 3.67
N LEU A 125 13.28 -5.79 2.84
CA LEU A 125 13.31 -5.66 1.38
C LEU A 125 12.15 -4.82 0.84
N VAL A 126 10.93 -5.02 1.36
CA VAL A 126 9.75 -4.23 0.96
C VAL A 126 9.92 -2.76 1.37
N GLU A 127 10.36 -2.48 2.59
CA GLU A 127 10.59 -1.09 3.05
C GLU A 127 11.62 -0.35 2.17
N ARG A 128 12.74 -1.02 1.85
CA ARG A 128 13.75 -0.49 0.93
C ARG A 128 13.18 -0.30 -0.47
N GLY A 129 12.44 -1.28 -0.97
CA GLY A 129 11.79 -1.23 -2.28
C GLY A 129 10.82 -0.06 -2.39
N ILE A 130 9.95 0.14 -1.40
CA ILE A 130 9.02 1.27 -1.33
C ILE A 130 9.78 2.59 -1.35
N SER A 131 10.85 2.70 -0.55
CA SER A 131 11.67 3.91 -0.45
C SER A 131 12.41 4.23 -1.75
N ALA A 132 12.69 3.24 -2.58
CA ALA A 132 13.32 3.41 -3.90
C ALA A 132 12.32 3.74 -5.02
N LEU A 133 11.02 3.52 -4.81
CA LEU A 133 10.01 3.77 -5.86
C LEU A 133 9.88 5.27 -6.18
N PRO A 134 9.83 5.66 -7.46
CA PRO A 134 9.30 6.95 -7.91
C PRO A 134 7.98 7.31 -7.22
N GLU A 135 7.74 8.59 -6.89
CA GLU A 135 6.53 9.02 -6.17
C GLU A 135 5.25 8.64 -6.93
N ALA A 136 5.31 8.72 -8.25
CA ALA A 136 4.23 8.34 -9.16
C ALA A 136 3.80 6.87 -9.01
N PHE A 137 4.67 6.00 -8.50
CA PHE A 137 4.38 4.59 -8.21
C PHE A 137 4.18 4.36 -6.70
N ARG A 138 4.98 5.02 -5.86
CA ARG A 138 4.96 4.88 -4.40
C ARG A 138 3.61 5.29 -3.82
N ILE A 139 3.07 6.46 -4.18
CA ILE A 139 1.84 6.97 -3.58
C ILE A 139 0.63 6.06 -3.91
N PRO A 140 0.35 5.71 -5.19
CA PRO A 140 -0.73 4.78 -5.50
C PRO A 140 -0.56 3.42 -4.79
N LEU A 141 0.66 2.90 -4.73
CA LEU A 141 0.94 1.63 -4.04
C LEU A 141 0.60 1.70 -2.55
N LEU A 142 1.03 2.74 -1.85
CA LEU A 142 0.76 2.87 -0.41
C LEU A 142 -0.74 3.01 -0.14
N LEU A 143 -1.48 3.72 -1.00
CA LEU A 143 -2.93 3.83 -0.87
C LEU A 143 -3.64 2.49 -1.16
N ALA A 144 -3.14 1.68 -2.09
CA ALA A 144 -3.71 0.37 -2.40
C ALA A 144 -3.34 -0.70 -1.36
N ASP A 145 -2.05 -0.91 -1.12
CA ASP A 145 -1.55 -2.11 -0.43
C ASP A 145 -1.31 -1.89 1.08
N ILE A 146 -1.20 -0.65 1.55
CA ILE A 146 -1.11 -0.32 2.99
C ILE A 146 -2.43 0.22 3.51
N ALA A 147 -2.96 1.25 2.85
CA ALA A 147 -4.23 1.84 3.25
C ALA A 147 -5.42 0.96 2.89
N GLY A 148 -5.33 0.07 1.89
CA GLY A 148 -6.42 -0.83 1.52
C GLY A 148 -7.59 -0.10 0.86
N LEU A 149 -7.30 0.88 0.00
CA LEU A 149 -8.30 1.58 -0.81
C LEU A 149 -8.46 0.95 -2.18
N ARG A 150 -9.67 1.08 -2.76
CA ARG A 150 -9.97 0.60 -4.11
C ARG A 150 -9.37 1.56 -5.15
N LEU A 151 -9.04 1.05 -6.33
CA LEU A 151 -8.42 1.85 -7.39
C LEU A 151 -9.25 3.09 -7.78
N ALA A 152 -10.58 2.98 -7.84
CA ALA A 152 -11.49 4.09 -8.08
C ALA A 152 -11.41 5.20 -7.00
N GLU A 153 -11.22 4.82 -5.73
CA GLU A 153 -11.08 5.76 -4.62
C GLU A 153 -9.72 6.47 -4.70
N ILE A 154 -8.67 5.73 -5.03
CA ILE A 154 -7.33 6.27 -5.24
C ILE A 154 -7.31 7.23 -6.43
N ALA A 155 -8.00 6.90 -7.52
CA ALA A 155 -8.17 7.76 -8.69
C ALA A 155 -8.77 9.12 -8.32
N ALA A 156 -9.83 9.11 -7.49
CA ALA A 156 -10.44 10.34 -6.98
C ALA A 156 -9.52 11.14 -6.05
N ILE A 157 -8.73 10.47 -5.19
CA ILE A 157 -7.77 11.12 -4.28
C ILE A 157 -6.62 11.80 -5.03
N LEU A 158 -6.12 11.13 -6.08
CA LEU A 158 -4.95 11.57 -6.84
C LEU A 158 -5.28 12.44 -8.05
N ASP A 159 -6.57 12.58 -8.39
CA ASP A 159 -7.05 13.27 -9.59
C ASP A 159 -6.43 12.67 -10.87
N LEU A 160 -6.53 11.36 -11.01
CA LEU A 160 -5.99 10.58 -12.13
C LEU A 160 -7.04 9.63 -12.69
N PRO A 161 -6.97 9.27 -13.99
CA PRO A 161 -7.79 8.18 -14.52
C PRO A 161 -7.53 6.88 -13.75
N GLU A 162 -8.58 6.10 -13.49
CA GLU A 162 -8.46 4.82 -12.78
C GLU A 162 -7.53 3.84 -13.50
N ALA A 163 -7.53 3.84 -14.83
CA ALA A 163 -6.58 3.05 -15.64
C ALA A 163 -5.11 3.45 -15.38
N THR A 164 -4.84 4.75 -15.18
CA THR A 164 -3.51 5.25 -14.82
C THR A 164 -3.12 4.81 -13.42
N VAL A 165 -4.05 4.83 -12.46
CA VAL A 165 -3.80 4.30 -11.11
C VAL A 165 -3.50 2.81 -11.16
N LYS A 166 -4.33 2.03 -11.87
CA LYS A 166 -4.16 0.58 -12.06
C LYS A 166 -2.77 0.25 -12.58
N THR A 167 -2.37 0.87 -13.69
CA THR A 167 -1.05 0.63 -14.28
C THR A 167 0.09 1.02 -13.34
N ARG A 168 -0.01 2.15 -12.62
CA ARG A 168 0.98 2.56 -11.62
C ARG A 168 1.10 1.60 -10.45
N VAL A 169 -0.01 1.11 -9.91
CA VAL A 169 -0.03 0.12 -8.82
C VAL A 169 0.56 -1.20 -9.29
N HIS A 170 0.19 -1.68 -10.48
CA HIS A 170 0.74 -2.93 -11.03
C HIS A 170 2.25 -2.84 -11.23
N ARG A 171 2.75 -1.74 -11.80
CA ARG A 171 4.19 -1.50 -11.96
C ARG A 171 4.91 -1.44 -10.60
N ALA A 172 4.32 -0.78 -9.61
CA ALA A 172 4.87 -0.71 -8.26
C ALA A 172 4.99 -2.10 -7.62
N ARG A 173 3.94 -2.94 -7.74
CA ARG A 173 3.93 -4.33 -7.25
C ARG A 173 5.00 -5.18 -7.94
N LEU A 174 5.16 -5.04 -9.28
CA LEU A 174 6.19 -5.76 -10.03
C LEU A 174 7.61 -5.33 -9.64
N LYS A 175 7.82 -4.03 -9.37
CA LYS A 175 9.10 -3.51 -8.85
C LYS A 175 9.42 -4.06 -7.45
N LEU A 176 8.45 -4.07 -6.53
CA LEU A 176 8.63 -4.69 -5.21
C LEU A 176 8.91 -6.19 -5.32
N ARG A 177 8.18 -6.89 -6.19
CA ARG A 177 8.44 -8.30 -6.48
C ARG A 177 9.86 -8.52 -6.99
N ALA A 178 10.39 -7.65 -7.86
CA ALA A 178 11.76 -7.76 -8.33
C ALA A 178 12.79 -7.58 -7.21
N VAL A 179 12.59 -6.59 -6.32
CA VAL A 179 13.44 -6.38 -5.14
C VAL A 179 13.44 -7.61 -4.23
N LEU A 180 12.27 -8.15 -3.90
CA LEU A 180 12.14 -9.38 -3.12
C LEU A 180 12.78 -10.56 -3.82
N ALA A 181 12.55 -10.71 -5.13
CA ALA A 181 13.08 -11.83 -5.89
C ALA A 181 14.60 -11.81 -6.01
N GLN A 182 15.25 -10.66 -5.85
CA GLN A 182 16.72 -10.56 -5.83
C GLN A 182 17.31 -10.69 -4.42
N GLY A 183 16.57 -10.26 -3.40
CA GLY A 183 17.03 -10.26 -2.01
C GLY A 183 16.80 -11.58 -1.28
N LEU A 184 15.79 -12.36 -1.66
CA LEU A 184 15.48 -13.64 -1.00
C LEU A 184 16.41 -14.77 -1.48
N PRO A 185 16.60 -15.83 -0.68
CA PRO A 185 17.33 -17.04 -1.08
C PRO A 185 16.83 -17.58 -2.42
N GLN A 186 17.77 -18.02 -3.27
CA GLN A 186 17.48 -18.48 -4.63
C GLN A 186 17.68 -19.97 -4.77
N ARG A 187 16.86 -20.60 -5.61
CA ARG A 187 17.06 -21.97 -6.09
C ARG A 187 16.95 -22.05 -7.60
N GLN A 188 17.50 -23.10 -8.19
CA GLN A 188 17.30 -23.40 -9.61
C GLN A 188 15.82 -23.74 -9.86
N ALA A 189 15.28 -23.24 -10.97
CA ALA A 189 13.94 -23.57 -11.43
C ALA A 189 13.99 -24.40 -12.71
N GLY A 190 13.03 -25.30 -12.88
CA GLY A 190 12.83 -25.97 -14.16
C GLY A 190 12.56 -24.98 -15.31
N PRO A 191 12.69 -25.43 -16.57
CA PRO A 191 12.27 -24.60 -17.71
C PRO A 191 10.79 -24.24 -17.58
N ALA A 192 10.39 -23.10 -18.17
CA ALA A 192 8.97 -22.78 -18.26
C ALA A 192 8.25 -23.90 -19.01
N SER A 193 7.28 -24.53 -18.35
CA SER A 193 6.48 -25.62 -18.93
C SER A 193 5.28 -25.09 -19.75
N GLN A 194 5.10 -23.77 -19.81
CA GLN A 194 3.98 -23.09 -20.46
C GLN A 194 4.49 -22.02 -21.44
N ALA A 195 3.70 -21.72 -22.47
CA ALA A 195 3.96 -20.63 -23.40
C ALA A 195 3.99 -19.28 -22.67
N GLN A 196 4.87 -18.37 -23.11
CA GLN A 196 5.06 -17.06 -22.48
C GLN A 196 3.76 -16.26 -22.36
N GLU A 197 2.91 -16.28 -23.39
CA GLU A 197 1.62 -15.58 -23.41
C GLU A 197 0.70 -16.04 -22.27
N ILE A 198 0.59 -17.35 -22.04
CA ILE A 198 -0.22 -17.93 -20.95
C ILE A 198 0.29 -17.41 -19.60
N CYS A 199 1.60 -17.40 -19.39
CA CYS A 199 2.21 -16.91 -18.16
C CYS A 199 1.91 -15.42 -17.91
N LEU A 200 1.90 -14.60 -18.97
CA LEU A 200 1.58 -13.18 -18.88
C LEU A 200 0.11 -12.92 -18.59
N ASP A 201 -0.79 -13.70 -19.19
CA ASP A 201 -2.22 -13.59 -18.92
C ASP A 201 -2.56 -14.02 -17.49
N LEU A 202 -1.93 -15.09 -16.99
CA LEU A 202 -2.05 -15.48 -15.59
C LEU A 202 -1.56 -14.37 -14.65
N LEU A 203 -0.44 -13.71 -14.98
CA LEU A 203 0.09 -12.60 -14.18
C LEU A 203 -0.87 -11.41 -14.17
N ARG A 204 -1.42 -11.03 -15.33
CA ARG A 204 -2.42 -9.95 -15.43
C ARG A 204 -3.67 -10.28 -14.63
N ALA A 205 -4.16 -11.52 -14.72
CA ALA A 205 -5.29 -11.99 -13.94
C ALA A 205 -5.00 -11.98 -12.43
N ARG A 206 -3.79 -12.39 -12.02
CA ARG A 206 -3.36 -12.33 -10.61
C ARG A 206 -3.32 -10.91 -10.08
N LEU A 207 -2.78 -9.97 -10.85
CA LEU A 207 -2.75 -8.54 -10.48
C LEU A 207 -4.16 -7.94 -10.41
N ALA A 208 -5.06 -8.32 -11.32
CA ALA A 208 -6.47 -7.91 -11.25
C ALA A 208 -7.19 -8.47 -10.02
N ALA A 209 -6.88 -9.72 -9.61
CA ALA A 209 -7.44 -10.30 -8.39
C ALA A 209 -7.07 -9.48 -7.14
N PHE A 210 -5.83 -8.98 -7.05
CA PHE A 210 -5.41 -8.06 -5.99
C PHE A 210 -6.21 -6.74 -6.00
N ASP A 211 -6.49 -6.17 -7.17
CA ASP A 211 -7.23 -4.91 -7.28
C ASP A 211 -8.66 -5.01 -6.75
N HIS A 212 -9.28 -6.18 -6.91
CA HIS A 212 -10.64 -6.45 -6.46
C HIS A 212 -10.72 -7.07 -5.06
N GLY A 213 -9.57 -7.42 -4.45
CA GLY A 213 -9.53 -8.11 -3.17
C GLY A 213 -10.18 -9.50 -3.22
N VAL A 214 -10.16 -10.14 -4.39
CA VAL A 214 -10.76 -11.48 -4.60
C VAL A 214 -9.68 -12.55 -4.63
N ASP A 215 -10.08 -13.76 -4.24
CA ASP A 215 -9.20 -14.91 -4.35
C ASP A 215 -8.92 -15.24 -5.81
N PHE A 216 -7.66 -15.58 -6.09
CA PHE A 216 -7.25 -15.99 -7.43
C PHE A 216 -7.58 -17.47 -7.62
N SER A 217 -8.69 -17.76 -8.31
CA SER A 217 -9.28 -19.10 -8.41
C SER A 217 -8.57 -20.07 -9.39
N TYR A 218 -7.27 -19.89 -9.64
CA TYR A 218 -6.50 -20.76 -10.53
C TYR A 218 -5.63 -21.71 -9.70
N SER A 219 -5.70 -23.02 -9.99
CA SER A 219 -5.02 -24.03 -9.16
C SER A 219 -3.51 -24.05 -9.40
N ASP A 220 -2.73 -24.14 -8.31
CA ASP A 220 -1.27 -24.23 -8.37
C ASP A 220 -0.79 -25.41 -9.23
N ALA A 221 -1.53 -26.53 -9.22
CA ALA A 221 -1.23 -27.73 -10.00
C ALA A 221 -1.23 -27.51 -11.53
N SER A 222 -1.88 -26.44 -12.00
CA SER A 222 -1.97 -26.10 -13.43
C SER A 222 -1.08 -24.91 -13.83
N MET A 223 -0.25 -24.41 -12.91
CA MET A 223 0.73 -23.36 -13.17
C MET A 223 2.14 -23.93 -13.29
N CYS A 224 2.94 -23.36 -14.17
CA CYS A 224 4.37 -23.66 -14.14
C CYS A 224 5.01 -23.15 -12.83
N GLU A 225 6.07 -23.82 -12.41
CA GLU A 225 6.81 -23.50 -11.18
C GLU A 225 7.24 -22.02 -11.10
N ARG A 226 7.61 -21.43 -12.24
CA ARG A 226 8.01 -20.01 -12.32
C ARG A 226 6.84 -19.07 -12.00
N CYS A 227 5.65 -19.35 -12.52
CA CYS A 227 4.44 -18.57 -12.21
C CYS A 227 4.07 -18.69 -10.73
N GLN A 228 4.14 -19.89 -10.16
CA GLN A 228 3.89 -20.12 -8.73
C GLN A 228 4.83 -19.26 -7.88
N THR A 229 6.13 -19.24 -8.19
CA THR A 229 7.08 -18.42 -7.46
C THR A 229 6.81 -16.91 -7.63
N VAL A 230 6.52 -16.44 -8.84
CA VAL A 230 6.13 -15.04 -9.08
C VAL A 230 4.93 -14.64 -8.23
N PHE A 231 3.92 -15.52 -8.14
CA PHE A 231 2.69 -15.24 -7.39
C PHE A 231 2.91 -15.33 -5.88
N ALA A 232 3.74 -16.24 -5.41
CA ALA A 232 4.16 -16.33 -4.02
C ALA A 232 4.95 -15.08 -3.60
N THR A 233 5.85 -14.55 -4.44
CA THR A 233 6.56 -13.30 -4.16
C THR A 233 5.62 -12.10 -4.12
N LEU A 234 4.66 -12.01 -5.05
CA LEU A 234 3.63 -10.95 -5.04
C LEU A 234 2.75 -11.04 -3.78
N ALA A 235 2.33 -12.24 -3.41
CA ALA A 235 1.53 -12.47 -2.20
C ALA A 235 2.30 -12.10 -0.93
N LEU A 236 3.58 -12.45 -0.86
CA LEU A 236 4.44 -12.07 0.26
C LEU A 236 4.58 -10.54 0.35
N SER A 237 4.84 -9.87 -0.78
CA SER A 237 4.90 -8.41 -0.84
C SER A 237 3.61 -7.76 -0.32
N ALA A 238 2.45 -8.22 -0.81
CA ALA A 238 1.15 -7.69 -0.40
C ALA A 238 0.86 -7.96 1.09
N SER A 239 1.20 -9.16 1.59
CA SER A 239 1.06 -9.52 3.00
C SER A 239 1.93 -8.64 3.90
N VAL A 240 3.17 -8.36 3.49
CA VAL A 240 4.06 -7.46 4.22
C VAL A 240 3.47 -6.05 4.22
N CYS A 241 3.11 -5.48 3.06
CA CYS A 241 2.47 -4.16 2.99
C CYS A 241 1.23 -4.04 3.89
N GLY A 242 0.37 -5.05 3.91
CA GLY A 242 -0.79 -5.08 4.80
C GLY A 242 -0.41 -5.13 6.28
N ALA A 243 0.68 -5.82 6.65
CA ALA A 243 1.21 -5.83 8.01
C ALA A 243 1.82 -4.49 8.41
N LEU A 244 2.54 -3.81 7.50
CA LEU A 244 3.05 -2.46 7.71
C LEU A 244 1.95 -1.46 8.07
N GLY A 245 0.74 -1.62 7.50
CA GLY A 245 -0.41 -0.78 7.82
C GLY A 245 -1.03 -1.05 9.19
N ARG A 246 -0.69 -2.17 9.84
CA ARG A 246 -1.16 -2.54 11.19
C ARG A 246 -0.13 -2.25 12.28
N ASP A 247 0.98 -1.60 11.94
CA ASP A 247 1.96 -1.15 12.93
C ASP A 247 1.27 -0.26 13.97
N SER A 248 1.62 -0.45 15.24
CA SER A 248 1.06 0.32 16.35
C SER A 248 1.45 1.79 16.26
N LEU A 249 0.51 2.68 16.60
CA LEU A 249 0.80 4.10 16.75
C LEU A 249 1.86 4.34 17.84
N PRO A 250 2.75 5.35 17.67
CA PRO A 250 3.66 5.77 18.72
C PRO A 250 2.93 6.16 20.01
N GLU A 251 3.57 5.90 21.15
CA GLU A 251 3.05 6.23 22.46
C GLU A 251 2.75 7.74 22.58
N GLY A 252 1.60 8.08 23.16
CA GLY A 252 1.16 9.46 23.35
C GLY A 252 0.69 10.20 22.09
N LEU A 253 0.89 9.68 20.86
CA LEU A 253 0.36 10.33 19.64
C LEU A 253 -1.18 10.36 19.66
N ARG A 254 -1.80 9.28 20.13
CA ARG A 254 -3.24 9.20 20.36
C ARG A 254 -3.75 10.34 21.25
N ASP A 255 -3.12 10.54 22.40
CA ASP A 255 -3.57 11.55 23.35
C ASP A 255 -3.37 12.96 22.80
N ARG A 256 -2.27 13.23 22.08
CA ARG A 256 -2.02 14.52 21.43
C ARG A 256 -3.10 14.83 20.38
N VAL A 257 -3.42 13.87 19.52
CA VAL A 257 -4.44 14.05 18.47
C VAL A 257 -5.80 14.27 19.12
N LEU A 258 -6.22 13.40 20.04
CA LEU A 258 -7.53 13.49 20.68
C LEU A 258 -7.69 14.75 21.55
N ALA A 259 -6.63 15.20 22.22
CA ALA A 259 -6.65 16.46 22.98
C ALA A 259 -6.81 17.68 22.08
N THR A 260 -6.20 17.68 20.89
CA THR A 260 -6.31 18.79 19.93
C THR A 260 -7.70 18.85 19.27
N THR A 261 -8.43 17.73 19.25
CA THR A 261 -9.77 17.62 18.66
C THR A 261 -10.91 17.74 19.67
N ARG A 262 -10.63 17.94 20.97
CA ARG A 262 -11.69 18.24 21.95
C ARG A 262 -12.04 19.74 21.87
N PRO A 263 -13.34 20.10 21.76
CA PRO A 263 -13.77 21.49 21.76
C PRO A 263 -13.53 22.19 23.10
#